data_AF-A0A151TUJ2-F1
#
_entry.id   AF-A0A151TUJ2-F1
#
_cell.length_a   1.000
_cell.length_b   1.000
_cell.length_c   1.000
_cell.angle_alpha   90.00
_cell.angle_beta   90.00
_cell.angle_gamma   90.00
#
_symmetry.space_group_name_H-M   'P 1'
#
loop_
_entity.id
_entity.type
_entity.pdbx_description
1 polymer ?
#
loop_
_entity_poly.entity_id
_entity_poly.type
_entity_poly.pdbx_seq_one_letter_code
_entity_poly.pdbx_strand_id
1 'polypeptide(L)'
;MSTFIDALSQQSSLINMDTPHYFLGIEHMHNTYGLFLSQHKFIKDILKKFDMTEAKPSPTPLTPIVTLTINDDTPTIYATQYRSIIGSLQYLILTILDLSFSIN
;
A
#
# COMPACT_ATOMS: atom_id res chain seq x y z
N MET A 1 9.88 30.33 18.33
CA MET A 1 9.15 29.37 17.46
C MET A 1 10.03 28.24 16.92
N SER A 2 11.33 28.17 17.23
CA SER A 2 12.19 27.00 16.90
C SER A 2 12.18 25.94 18.00
N THR A 3 12.17 26.36 19.27
CA THR A 3 12.27 25.49 20.44
C THR A 3 11.14 24.46 20.59
N PHE A 4 9.95 24.72 20.07
CA PHE A 4 8.82 23.80 20.16
C PHE A 4 8.94 22.66 19.13
N ILE A 5 9.38 22.96 17.91
CA ILE A 5 9.60 21.95 16.88
C ILE A 5 10.80 21.07 17.25
N ASP A 6 11.86 21.66 17.79
CA ASP A 6 13.05 20.91 18.23
C ASP A 6 12.73 19.95 19.38
N ALA A 7 11.90 20.38 20.35
CA ALA A 7 11.47 19.53 21.46
C ALA A 7 10.56 18.38 21.01
N LEU A 8 9.70 18.63 20.02
CA LEU A 8 8.82 17.61 19.44
C LEU A 8 9.62 16.57 18.65
N SER A 9 10.62 17.00 17.87
CA SER A 9 11.51 16.11 17.11
C SER A 9 12.42 15.24 17.97
N GLN A 10 12.62 15.62 19.24
CA GLN A 10 13.44 14.86 20.18
C GLN A 10 12.63 13.82 20.97
N GLN A 11 11.34 14.07 21.22
CA GLN A 11 10.46 13.17 21.99
C GLN A 11 9.64 12.21 21.13
N SER A 12 9.22 12.65 19.95
CA SER A 12 8.72 11.75 18.93
C SER A 12 9.86 11.43 17.99
N SER A 13 10.00 10.18 17.57
CA SER A 13 10.95 9.74 16.53
C SER A 13 10.60 10.37 15.18
N LEU A 14 10.51 11.70 15.10
CA LEU A 14 10.20 12.46 13.90
C LEU A 14 11.46 12.43 13.04
N ILE A 15 11.59 11.32 12.32
CA ILE A 15 11.63 11.33 10.86
C ILE A 15 12.61 12.40 10.36
N ASN A 16 13.89 12.03 10.30
CA ASN A 16 14.87 12.75 9.48
C ASN A 16 14.34 12.81 8.04
N MET A 17 13.74 13.92 7.63
CA MET A 17 12.97 14.08 6.38
C MET A 17 13.78 13.85 5.08
N ASP A 18 15.10 13.66 5.18
CA ASP A 18 16.01 13.44 4.05
C ASP A 18 16.03 11.99 3.54
N THR A 19 15.46 11.03 4.29
CA THR A 19 15.30 9.62 3.83
C THR A 19 13.82 9.28 3.65
N PRO A 20 13.42 8.51 2.63
CA PRO A 20 12.03 8.07 2.48
C PRO A 20 11.65 7.22 3.70
N HIS A 21 10.69 7.73 4.47
CA HIS A 21 10.15 7.02 5.63
C HIS A 21 8.91 6.24 5.20
N TYR A 22 8.81 5.02 5.71
CA TYR A 22 7.67 4.15 5.43
C TYR A 22 6.80 4.03 6.70
N PHE A 23 5.52 4.38 6.57
CA PHE A 23 4.54 4.10 7.61
C PHE A 23 3.34 3.40 6.98
N LEU A 24 3.02 2.21 7.51
CA LEU A 24 1.94 1.34 7.01
C LEU A 24 1.99 1.04 5.49
N GLY A 25 3.17 1.09 4.86
CA GLY A 25 3.29 0.88 3.41
C GLY A 25 3.06 2.15 2.57
N ILE A 26 2.87 3.30 3.20
CA ILE A 26 2.94 4.61 2.56
C ILE A 26 4.36 5.16 2.73
N GLU A 27 4.95 5.56 1.61
CA GLU A 27 6.23 6.23 1.50
C GLU A 27 6.05 7.73 1.54
N HIS A 28 6.77 8.39 2.43
CA HIS A 28 6.78 9.84 2.57
C HIS A 28 8.05 10.39 1.91
N MET A 29 7.89 11.21 0.89
CA MET A 29 8.99 11.87 0.17
C MET A 29 8.82 13.38 0.24
N HIS A 30 9.81 14.10 0.73
CA HIS A 30 9.83 15.55 0.67
C HIS A 30 10.44 16.00 -0.67
N ASN A 31 9.76 16.90 -1.36
CA ASN A 31 10.29 17.59 -2.53
C ASN A 31 10.19 19.11 -2.33
N THR A 32 10.75 19.88 -3.26
CA THR A 32 10.72 21.36 -3.20
C THR A 32 9.31 21.95 -3.23
N TYR A 33 8.31 21.17 -3.61
CA TYR A 33 6.90 21.55 -3.73
C TYR A 33 6.04 21.08 -2.55
N GLY A 34 6.60 20.31 -1.61
CA GLY A 34 5.91 19.81 -0.42
C GLY A 34 6.13 18.31 -0.14
N LEU A 35 5.18 17.72 0.59
CA LEU A 35 5.17 16.31 0.94
C LEU A 35 4.47 15.50 -0.17
N PHE A 36 5.15 14.49 -0.69
CA PHE A 36 4.62 13.53 -1.64
C PHE A 36 4.44 12.18 -0.96
N LEU A 37 3.21 11.64 -1.02
CA LEU A 37 2.86 10.34 -0.48
C LEU A 37 2.76 9.33 -1.62
N SER A 38 3.41 8.18 -1.47
CA SER A 38 3.47 7.14 -2.50
C SER A 38 3.27 5.76 -1.90
N GLN A 39 2.52 4.89 -2.59
CA GLN A 39 2.37 3.48 -2.20
C GLN A 39 3.11 2.53 -3.15
N HIS A 40 3.93 3.09 -4.04
CA HIS A 40 4.58 2.35 -5.11
C HIS A 40 5.39 1.15 -4.60
N LYS A 41 6.14 1.35 -3.51
CA LYS A 41 6.91 0.27 -2.89
C LYS A 41 6.01 -0.82 -2.33
N PHE A 42 4.95 -0.45 -1.61
CA PHE A 42 4.03 -1.41 -1.04
C PHE A 42 3.34 -2.26 -2.11
N ILE A 43 2.93 -1.64 -3.23
CA ILE A 43 2.40 -2.38 -4.39
C ILE A 43 3.45 -3.36 -4.93
N LYS A 44 4.70 -2.93 -5.11
CA LYS A 44 5.79 -3.82 -5.55
C LYS A 44 6.07 -4.96 -4.58
N ASP A 45 6.02 -4.69 -3.29
CA ASP A 45 6.24 -5.69 -2.25
C ASP A 45 5.11 -6.73 -2.22
N ILE A 46 3.85 -6.31 -2.42
CA ILE A 46 2.72 -7.23 -2.61
C ILE A 46 2.95 -8.11 -3.83
N LEU A 47 3.26 -7.51 -4.99
CA LEU A 47 3.48 -8.27 -6.22
C LEU A 47 4.61 -9.28 -6.06
N LYS A 48 5.72 -8.88 -5.43
CA LYS A 48 6.84 -9.78 -5.14
C LYS A 48 6.47 -10.90 -4.16
N LYS A 49 5.71 -10.60 -3.11
CA LYS A 49 5.30 -11.58 -2.09
C LYS A 49 4.44 -12.72 -2.65
N PHE A 50 3.67 -12.45 -3.71
CA PHE A 50 2.78 -13.42 -4.34
C PHE A 50 3.27 -13.86 -5.73
N ASP A 51 4.55 -13.65 -6.05
CA ASP A 51 5.19 -14.06 -7.32
C ASP A 51 4.49 -13.48 -8.58
N MET A 52 4.00 -12.24 -8.47
CA MET A 52 3.29 -11.50 -9.52
C MET A 52 4.13 -10.37 -10.16
N THR A 53 5.46 -10.39 -10.03
CA THR A 53 6.32 -9.31 -10.57
C THR A 53 6.23 -9.19 -12.10
N GLU A 54 6.01 -10.31 -12.79
CA GLU A 54 5.87 -10.39 -14.25
C GLU A 54 4.41 -10.36 -14.70
N ALA A 55 3.47 -10.07 -13.79
CA ALA A 55 2.06 -9.98 -14.13
C ALA A 55 1.83 -8.87 -15.17
N LYS A 56 1.12 -9.21 -16.26
CA LYS A 56 0.80 -8.24 -17.30
C LYS A 56 -0.21 -7.22 -16.77
N PRO A 57 -0.04 -5.92 -17.09
CA PRO A 57 -1.05 -4.92 -16.77
C PRO A 57 -2.37 -5.28 -17.49
N SER A 58 -3.48 -5.26 -16.74
CA SER A 58 -4.82 -5.41 -17.30
C SER A 58 -5.50 -4.04 -17.32
N PRO A 59 -5.93 -3.53 -18.49
CA PRO A 59 -6.69 -2.29 -18.56
C PRO A 59 -8.13 -2.47 -18.08
N THR A 60 -8.61 -3.71 -18.04
CA THR A 60 -9.99 -4.04 -17.68
C THR A 60 -10.05 -4.39 -16.19
N PRO A 61 -10.91 -3.72 -15.40
CA PRO A 61 -11.16 -4.13 -14.03
C PRO A 61 -11.76 -5.54 -13.99
N LEU A 62 -11.44 -6.31 -12.94
CA LEU A 62 -11.99 -7.65 -12.74
C LEU A 62 -13.52 -7.58 -12.70
N THR A 63 -14.19 -8.45 -13.47
CA THR A 63 -15.65 -8.53 -13.47
C THR A 63 -16.15 -8.84 -12.05
N PRO A 64 -17.09 -8.05 -11.50
CA PRO A 64 -17.59 -8.25 -10.13
C PRO A 64 -18.40 -9.55 -9.97
N ILE A 65 -18.84 -10.13 -11.08
CA ILE A 65 -19.62 -11.38 -11.13
C ILE A 65 -18.69 -12.50 -11.57
N VAL A 66 -18.17 -13.24 -10.58
CA VAL A 66 -17.54 -14.54 -10.80
C VAL A 66 -18.42 -15.56 -10.08
N THR A 67 -19.13 -16.39 -10.85
CA THR A 67 -19.76 -17.61 -10.32
C THR A 67 -18.66 -18.59 -9.95
N LEU A 68 -18.39 -18.72 -8.65
CA LEU A 68 -17.45 -19.70 -8.12
C LEU A 68 -18.12 -21.08 -8.14
N THR A 69 -17.55 -22.02 -8.89
CA THR A 69 -17.98 -23.41 -8.92
C THR A 69 -17.15 -24.23 -7.93
N ILE A 70 -17.81 -25.09 -7.14
CA ILE A 70 -17.16 -25.89 -6.08
C ILE A 70 -16.21 -26.95 -6.66
N ASN A 71 -16.39 -27.31 -7.94
CA ASN A 71 -15.67 -28.37 -8.65
C ASN A 71 -14.69 -27.83 -9.69
N ASP A 72 -14.03 -26.71 -9.41
CA ASP A 72 -12.91 -26.32 -10.26
C ASP A 72 -11.71 -27.16 -9.82
N ASP A 73 -11.06 -27.87 -10.75
CA ASP A 73 -9.80 -28.65 -10.57
C ASP A 73 -8.60 -27.75 -10.18
N THR A 74 -8.88 -26.65 -9.48
CA THR A 74 -7.93 -25.69 -8.97
C THR A 74 -7.11 -26.31 -7.86
N PRO A 75 -5.78 -26.10 -7.88
CA PRO A 75 -4.91 -26.59 -6.83
C PRO A 75 -5.33 -26.00 -5.49
N THR A 76 -5.28 -26.81 -4.42
CA THR A 76 -5.62 -26.38 -3.06
C THR A 76 -4.83 -25.13 -2.68
N ILE A 77 -5.51 -23.99 -2.63
CA ILE A 77 -4.91 -22.75 -2.14
C ILE A 77 -4.92 -22.80 -0.61
N TYR A 78 -3.77 -22.55 0.01
CA TYR A 78 -3.70 -22.39 1.46
C TYR A 78 -4.54 -21.17 1.86
N ALA A 79 -5.57 -21.39 2.69
CA ALA A 79 -6.49 -20.33 3.14
C ALA A 79 -5.76 -19.10 3.70
N THR A 80 -4.59 -19.29 4.33
CA THR A 80 -3.73 -18.22 4.85
C THR A 80 -3.15 -17.33 3.73
N GLN A 81 -2.68 -17.92 2.63
CA GLN A 81 -2.15 -17.14 1.50
C GLN A 81 -3.27 -16.34 0.83
N TYR A 82 -4.42 -16.97 0.61
CA TYR A 82 -5.60 -16.30 0.05
C TYR A 82 -6.06 -15.12 0.91
N ARG A 83 -6.20 -15.31 2.22
CA ARG A 83 -6.57 -14.20 3.14
C ARG A 83 -5.50 -13.13 3.18
N SER A 84 -4.22 -13.50 3.08
CA SER A 84 -3.13 -12.52 3.07
C SER A 84 -3.17 -11.65 1.81
N ILE A 85 -3.42 -12.19 0.62
CA ILE A 85 -3.49 -11.38 -0.61
C ILE A 85 -4.73 -10.48 -0.58
N ILE A 86 -5.88 -11.01 -0.17
CA ILE A 86 -7.11 -10.21 -0.04
C ILE A 86 -6.94 -9.08 0.96
N GLY A 87 -6.35 -9.33 2.14
CA GLY A 87 -6.11 -8.28 3.14
C GLY A 87 -5.14 -7.20 2.64
N SER A 88 -4.08 -7.58 1.91
CA SER A 88 -3.16 -6.63 1.29
C SER A 88 -3.84 -5.77 0.22
N LEU A 89 -4.71 -6.36 -0.62
CA LEU A 89 -5.48 -5.62 -1.63
C LEU A 89 -6.53 -4.71 -1.01
N GLN A 90 -7.22 -5.16 0.03
CA GLN A 90 -8.18 -4.33 0.78
C GLN A 90 -7.49 -3.12 1.41
N TYR A 91 -6.32 -3.33 2.03
CA TYR A 91 -5.53 -2.24 2.58
C TYR A 91 -5.11 -1.22 1.50
N LEU A 92 -4.66 -1.70 0.34
CA LEU A 92 -4.33 -0.86 -0.80
C LEU A 92 -5.52 -0.01 -1.27
N ILE A 93 -6.71 -0.60 -1.40
CA ILE A 93 -7.92 0.13 -1.82
C ILE A 93 -8.31 1.19 -0.79
N LEU A 94 -8.33 0.84 0.50
CA LEU A 94 -8.75 1.75 1.57
C LEU A 94 -7.84 2.98 1.66
N THR A 95 -6.55 2.79 1.47
CA THR A 95 -5.58 3.88 1.57
C THR A 95 -5.48 4.73 0.31
N ILE A 96 -5.70 4.15 -0.88
CA ILE A 96 -5.90 4.94 -2.11
C ILE A 96 -7.15 5.82 -1.96
N LEU A 97 -8.23 5.28 -1.38
CA LEU A 97 -9.45 6.03 -1.11
C LEU A 97 -9.15 7.20 -0.14
N ASP A 98 -8.53 6.92 1.00
CA ASP A 98 -8.16 7.94 2.00
C ASP A 98 -7.31 9.07 1.41
N LEU A 99 -6.31 8.74 0.60
CA LEU A 99 -5.48 9.74 -0.10
C LEU A 99 -6.27 10.53 -1.14
N SER A 100 -7.16 9.89 -1.90
CA SER A 100 -8.00 10.56 -2.91
C SER A 100 -9.10 11.43 -2.31
N PHE A 101 -9.54 11.12 -1.08
CA PHE A 101 -10.56 11.85 -0.33
C PHE A 101 -9.97 12.84 0.69
N SER A 102 -8.64 12.95 0.80
CA SER A 102 -7.96 13.96 1.62
C SER A 102 -8.01 15.33 0.94
N ILE A 103 -9.22 15.88 0.80
CA ILE A 103 -9.46 17.27 0.44
C ILE A 103 -10.38 17.90 1.47
N ASN A 104 -9.81 18.74 2.34
CA ASN A 104 -10.51 19.82 3.04
C ASN A 104 -9.53 20.97 3.24
#